data_AF-A0A2T1EE06-F1
#
_entry.id   AF-A0A2T1EE06-F1
#
_cell.length_a   1.000
_cell.length_b   1.000
_cell.length_c   1.000
_cell.angle_alpha   90.00
_cell.angle_beta   90.00
_cell.angle_gamma   90.00
#
_symmetry.space_group_name_H-M   'P 1'
#
loop_
_entity.id
_entity.type
_entity.pdbx_description
1 polymer ?
#
loop_
_entity_poly.entity_id
_entity_poly.type
_entity_poly.pdbx_seq_one_letter_code
_entity_poly.pdbx_strand_id
1 'polypeptide(L)'
;MSKSLDINLSTQIAEQIGSKAHKCFDNAYQAALLDNNYLYVQGFLVVGIEPYSIMEYGWIELDDEIIDPTFVSLSLDAQNLYYFPAQSLKVKHLKAIVDESKEDYPEDDPLPIYGNAPYEYYGEIMLGGKEYLAAYQAAEVKCRELSQLDSN
;
A
#
# COMPACT_ATOMS: atom_id res chain seq x y z
N MET A 1 13.14 9.63 7.46
CA MET A 1 12.25 9.77 8.62
C MET A 1 11.07 8.82 8.43
N SER A 2 10.56 8.19 9.47
CA SER A 2 9.35 7.36 9.37
C SER A 2 8.14 8.28 9.27
N LYS A 3 7.34 8.15 8.22
CA LYS A 3 6.06 8.87 8.10
C LYS A 3 5.08 8.35 9.15
N SER A 4 4.18 9.21 9.61
CA SER A 4 3.12 8.86 10.57
C SER A 4 1.79 8.74 9.86
N LEU A 5 0.93 7.82 10.32
CA LEU A 5 -0.43 7.68 9.82
C LEU A 5 -1.31 8.81 10.37
N ASP A 6 -1.90 9.63 9.49
CA ASP A 6 -2.96 10.56 9.88
C ASP A 6 -4.30 9.83 9.92
N ILE A 7 -4.71 9.44 11.13
CA ILE A 7 -5.95 8.71 11.38
C ILE A 7 -7.19 9.53 11.00
N ASN A 8 -7.18 10.84 11.24
CA ASN A 8 -8.35 11.69 11.02
C ASN A 8 -8.59 11.86 9.52
N LEU A 9 -7.54 12.21 8.77
CA LEU A 9 -7.65 12.38 7.33
C LEU A 9 -7.92 11.03 6.63
N SER A 10 -7.31 9.95 7.11
CA SER A 10 -7.62 8.58 6.64
C SER A 10 -9.10 8.25 6.79
N THR A 11 -9.69 8.56 7.93
CA THR A 11 -11.12 8.30 8.20
C THR A 11 -12.02 9.17 7.33
N GLN A 12 -11.72 10.46 7.24
CA GLN A 12 -12.49 11.40 6.41
C GLN A 12 -12.50 10.98 4.94
N ILE A 13 -11.33 10.63 4.39
CA ILE A 13 -11.24 10.17 3.00
C ILE A 13 -11.95 8.84 2.83
N ALA A 14 -11.84 7.93 3.81
CA ALA A 14 -12.50 6.63 3.75
C ALA A 14 -14.02 6.77 3.59
N GLU A 15 -14.63 7.68 4.37
CA GLU A 15 -16.06 8.02 4.26
C GLU A 15 -16.39 8.67 2.91
N GLN A 16 -15.56 9.62 2.46
CA GLN A 16 -15.78 10.36 1.22
C GLN A 16 -15.80 9.45 -0.01
N ILE A 17 -14.91 8.46 -0.09
CA ILE A 17 -14.80 7.55 -1.24
C ILE A 17 -15.65 6.29 -1.08
N GLY A 18 -16.30 6.09 0.07
CA GLY A 18 -17.03 4.87 0.37
C GLY A 18 -16.11 3.63 0.39
N SER A 19 -15.02 3.72 1.14
CA SER A 19 -13.97 2.70 1.20
C SER A 19 -14.53 1.31 1.48
N LYS A 20 -13.94 0.31 0.82
CA LYS A 20 -14.35 -1.09 0.93
C LYS A 20 -13.29 -1.89 1.67
N ALA A 21 -13.73 -2.75 2.59
CA ALA A 21 -12.84 -3.67 3.27
C ALA A 21 -12.08 -4.55 2.25
N HIS A 22 -10.81 -4.83 2.54
CA HIS A 22 -9.93 -5.67 1.70
C HIS A 22 -9.67 -5.17 0.27
N LYS A 23 -10.04 -3.93 -0.05
CA LYS A 23 -9.82 -3.30 -1.36
C LYS A 23 -8.82 -2.14 -1.25
N CYS A 24 -7.67 -2.39 -0.63
CA CYS A 24 -6.69 -1.35 -0.31
C CYS A 24 -6.18 -0.59 -1.53
N PHE A 25 -5.85 -1.29 -2.61
CA PHE A 25 -5.40 -0.65 -3.85
C PHE A 25 -6.49 0.21 -4.50
N ASP A 26 -7.72 -0.28 -4.59
CA ASP A 26 -8.86 0.49 -5.09
C ASP A 26 -9.13 1.72 -4.24
N ASN A 27 -9.14 1.58 -2.91
CA ASN A 27 -9.39 2.68 -1.99
C ASN A 27 -8.28 3.75 -2.12
N ALA A 28 -7.02 3.34 -2.17
CA ALA A 28 -5.88 4.24 -2.40
C ALA A 28 -5.95 4.93 -3.76
N TYR A 29 -6.34 4.21 -4.82
CA TYR A 29 -6.55 4.79 -6.14
C TYR A 29 -7.65 5.86 -6.11
N GLN A 30 -8.83 5.54 -5.57
CA GLN A 30 -9.94 6.49 -5.46
C GLN A 30 -9.58 7.70 -4.60
N ALA A 31 -8.85 7.51 -3.50
CA ALA A 31 -8.33 8.58 -2.66
C ALA A 31 -7.36 9.49 -3.41
N ALA A 32 -6.44 8.90 -4.20
CA ALA A 32 -5.49 9.67 -5.00
C ALA A 32 -6.21 10.55 -6.04
N LEU A 33 -7.37 10.15 -6.54
CA LEU A 33 -8.15 10.97 -7.48
C LEU A 33 -8.77 12.23 -6.87
N LEU A 34 -8.81 12.36 -5.54
CA LEU A 34 -9.45 13.51 -4.87
C LEU A 34 -8.62 14.80 -4.95
N ASP A 35 -7.28 14.69 -4.95
CA ASP A 35 -6.37 15.82 -5.02
C ASP A 35 -5.09 15.43 -5.80
N ASN A 36 -4.63 16.32 -6.69
CA ASN A 36 -3.41 16.11 -7.47
C ASN A 36 -2.12 16.18 -6.64
N ASN A 37 -2.20 16.67 -5.40
CA ASN A 37 -1.08 16.69 -4.46
C ASN A 37 -0.82 15.31 -3.83
N TYR A 38 -1.80 14.41 -3.84
CA TYR A 38 -1.61 13.07 -3.31
C TYR A 38 -0.69 12.24 -4.21
N LEU A 39 0.16 11.44 -3.55
CA LEU A 39 0.89 10.36 -4.17
C LEU A 39 0.18 9.05 -3.87
N TYR A 40 -0.19 8.30 -4.91
CA TYR A 40 -0.57 6.91 -4.74
C TYR A 40 0.67 6.10 -4.40
N VAL A 41 0.60 5.28 -3.38
CA VAL A 41 1.72 4.43 -2.95
C VAL A 41 1.24 2.99 -2.82
N GLN A 42 2.08 2.08 -3.29
CA GLN A 42 1.90 0.64 -3.14
C GLN A 42 3.19 0.00 -2.64
N GLY A 43 3.04 -1.06 -1.87
CA GLY A 43 4.14 -1.75 -1.20
C GLY A 43 3.60 -2.78 -0.22
N PHE A 44 4.14 -2.79 1.00
CA PHE A 44 3.77 -3.77 2.00
C PHE A 44 3.32 -3.13 3.31
N LEU A 45 2.38 -3.78 3.98
CA LEU A 45 1.95 -3.48 5.33
C LEU A 45 2.31 -4.66 6.22
N VAL A 46 3.06 -4.41 7.30
CA VAL A 46 3.27 -5.38 8.37
C VAL A 46 2.26 -5.10 9.48
N VAL A 47 1.50 -6.12 9.84
CA VAL A 47 0.61 -6.12 11.00
C VAL A 47 1.37 -6.68 12.19
N GLY A 48 1.66 -5.81 13.15
CA GLY A 48 2.45 -6.08 14.34
C GLY A 48 1.68 -6.69 15.51
N ILE A 49 0.64 -7.47 15.23
CA ILE A 49 -0.07 -8.27 16.23
C ILE A 49 -0.08 -9.72 15.78
N GLU A 50 -0.08 -10.66 16.72
CA GLU A 50 -0.10 -12.09 16.37
C GLU A 50 -1.43 -12.51 15.69
N PRO A 51 -1.38 -13.33 14.62
CA PRO A 51 -0.17 -13.77 13.92
C PRO A 51 0.43 -12.64 13.08
N TYR A 52 1.74 -12.39 13.26
CA TYR A 52 2.48 -11.42 12.47
C TYR A 52 2.37 -11.73 10.99
N SER A 53 1.95 -10.74 10.21
CA SER A 53 1.69 -10.93 8.78
C SER A 53 2.16 -9.74 7.96
N ILE A 54 2.53 -10.05 6.72
CA ILE A 54 2.92 -9.08 5.69
C ILE A 54 1.86 -9.16 4.61
N MET A 55 1.32 -8.01 4.20
CA MET A 55 0.32 -7.92 3.14
C MET A 55 0.80 -6.96 2.07
N GLU A 56 0.57 -7.30 0.80
CA GLU A 56 0.61 -6.32 -0.27
C GLU A 56 -0.47 -5.27 -0.02
N TYR A 57 -0.09 -3.99 -0.12
CA TYR A 57 -0.95 -2.91 0.36
C TYR A 57 -0.78 -1.63 -0.44
N GLY A 58 -1.84 -0.83 -0.47
CA GLY A 58 -1.87 0.49 -1.11
C GLY A 58 -2.44 1.55 -0.17
N TRP A 59 -1.86 2.75 -0.23
CA TRP A 59 -2.27 3.94 0.52
C TRP A 59 -1.97 5.20 -0.31
N ILE A 60 -2.27 6.38 0.24
CA ILE A 60 -1.81 7.66 -0.33
C ILE A 60 -0.90 8.39 0.65
N GLU A 61 0.01 9.19 0.11
CA GLU A 61 0.89 10.05 0.90
C GLU A 61 0.69 11.51 0.52
N LEU A 62 0.75 12.38 1.53
CA LEU A 62 0.81 13.82 1.39
C LEU A 62 1.96 14.31 2.29
N ASP A 63 2.97 14.94 1.69
CA ASP A 63 4.18 15.38 2.38
C ASP A 63 4.81 14.25 3.24
N ASP A 64 4.86 14.41 4.57
CA ASP A 64 5.42 13.45 5.52
C ASP A 64 4.36 12.57 6.21
N GLU A 65 3.14 12.56 5.69
CA GLU A 65 2.00 11.83 6.26
C GLU A 65 1.55 10.68 5.36
N ILE A 66 1.24 9.56 6.01
CA ILE A 66 0.54 8.43 5.41
C ILE A 66 -0.95 8.65 5.65
N ILE A 67 -1.73 8.47 4.58
CA ILE A 67 -3.19 8.51 4.63
C ILE A 67 -3.68 7.18 4.06
N ASP A 68 -4.30 6.37 4.90
CA ASP A 68 -4.74 5.02 4.56
C ASP A 68 -6.26 4.94 4.66
N PRO A 69 -6.98 5.11 3.54
CA PRO A 69 -8.44 5.03 3.54
C PRO A 69 -8.98 3.63 3.91
N THR A 70 -8.12 2.60 3.92
CA THR A 70 -8.50 1.24 4.29
C THR A 70 -8.28 0.97 5.78
N PHE A 71 -7.51 1.81 6.47
CA PHE A 71 -7.22 1.73 7.90
C PHE A 71 -8.47 1.53 8.75
N VAL A 72 -9.54 2.29 8.47
CA VAL A 72 -10.81 2.23 9.22
C VAL A 72 -11.39 0.81 9.23
N SER A 73 -11.21 0.07 8.13
CA SER A 73 -11.71 -1.31 8.02
C SER A 73 -10.81 -2.34 8.70
N LEU A 74 -9.54 -2.02 8.96
CA LEU A 74 -8.61 -2.92 9.63
C LEU A 74 -8.99 -3.13 11.11
N SER A 75 -9.60 -2.13 11.74
CA SER A 75 -9.92 -2.16 13.19
C SER A 75 -8.69 -2.46 14.06
N LEU A 76 -7.53 -1.93 13.66
CA LEU A 76 -6.24 -2.09 14.34
C LEU A 76 -5.73 -0.74 14.84
N ASP A 77 -4.94 -0.75 15.90
CA ASP A 77 -4.25 0.46 16.36
C ASP A 77 -3.12 0.83 15.39
N ALA A 78 -3.02 2.12 15.06
CA ALA A 78 -1.99 2.64 14.15
C ALA A 78 -0.56 2.29 14.57
N GLN A 79 -0.30 2.16 15.88
CA GLN A 79 1.00 1.75 16.42
C GLN A 79 1.43 0.33 16.03
N ASN A 80 0.48 -0.51 15.62
CA ASN A 80 0.73 -1.88 15.20
C ASN A 80 0.86 -2.01 13.67
N LEU A 81 0.82 -0.90 12.95
CA LEU A 81 0.87 -0.88 11.48
C LEU A 81 2.19 -0.27 11.01
N TYR A 82 2.93 -1.04 10.21
CA TYR A 82 4.21 -0.59 9.67
C TYR A 82 4.17 -0.64 8.14
N TYR A 83 4.30 0.53 7.52
CA TYR A 83 4.17 0.72 6.08
C TYR A 83 5.55 0.71 5.41
N PHE A 84 5.69 -0.06 4.33
CA PHE A 84 6.92 -0.23 3.56
C PHE A 84 6.65 0.12 2.09
N PRO A 85 6.89 1.39 1.69
CA PRO A 85 6.63 1.82 0.32
C PRO A 85 7.56 1.12 -0.68
N ALA A 86 7.00 0.63 -1.78
CA ALA A 86 7.76 0.08 -2.90
C ALA A 86 7.72 1.01 -4.11
N GLN A 87 6.54 1.51 -4.48
CA GLN A 87 6.36 2.40 -5.62
C GLN A 87 5.38 3.51 -5.29
N SER A 88 5.70 4.72 -5.75
CA SER A 88 4.86 5.90 -5.61
C SER A 88 4.58 6.53 -6.98
N LEU A 89 3.32 6.86 -7.25
CA LEU A 89 2.85 7.39 -8.52
C LEU A 89 2.03 8.66 -8.30
N LYS A 90 2.28 9.67 -9.13
CA LYS A 90 1.40 10.85 -9.22
C LYS A 90 0.11 10.47 -9.94
N VAL A 91 -1.00 11.10 -9.55
CA VAL A 91 -2.34 10.88 -10.10
C VAL A 91 -2.36 10.83 -11.62
N LYS A 92 -1.70 11.79 -12.30
CA LYS A 92 -1.66 11.83 -13.77
C LYS A 92 -1.05 10.56 -14.39
N HIS A 93 0.03 10.05 -13.79
CA HIS A 93 0.71 8.86 -14.30
C HIS A 93 -0.07 7.60 -13.94
N LEU A 94 -0.58 7.53 -12.70
CA LEU A 94 -1.43 6.44 -12.23
C LEU A 94 -2.65 6.22 -13.15
N LYS A 95 -3.36 7.30 -13.51
CA LYS A 95 -4.51 7.22 -14.42
C LYS A 95 -4.12 6.69 -15.80
N ALA A 96 -3.01 7.18 -16.36
CA ALA A 96 -2.55 6.72 -17.67
C ALA A 96 -2.29 5.21 -17.68
N ILE A 97 -1.65 4.68 -16.63
CA ILE A 97 -1.39 3.23 -16.52
C ILE A 97 -2.70 2.45 -16.35
N VAL A 98 -3.60 2.89 -15.46
CA VAL A 98 -4.88 2.20 -15.25
C VAL A 98 -5.74 2.20 -16.51
N ASP A 99 -5.76 3.30 -17.27
CA ASP A 99 -6.52 3.40 -18.51
C ASP A 99 -5.92 2.49 -19.60
N GLU A 100 -4.59 2.46 -19.75
CA GLU A 100 -3.86 1.55 -20.65
C GLU A 100 -4.13 0.07 -20.31
N SER A 101 -3.99 -0.31 -19.04
CA SER A 101 -4.26 -1.68 -18.58
C SER A 101 -5.70 -2.14 -18.87
N LYS A 102 -6.68 -1.24 -18.71
CA LYS A 102 -8.09 -1.56 -19.01
C LYS A 102 -8.37 -1.68 -20.51
N GLU A 103 -7.63 -0.96 -21.34
CA GLU A 103 -7.76 -1.05 -22.80
C GLU A 103 -7.17 -2.38 -23.31
N ASP A 104 -6.00 -2.76 -22.79
CA ASP A 104 -5.31 -3.99 -23.19
C ASP A 104 -5.96 -5.25 -22.59
N TYR A 105 -6.41 -5.17 -21.34
CA TYR A 105 -6.93 -6.30 -20.55
C TYR A 105 -8.22 -5.91 -19.78
N PRO A 106 -9.36 -5.73 -20.46
CA PRO A 106 -10.59 -5.23 -19.84
C PRO A 106 -11.21 -6.15 -18.77
N GLU A 107 -10.84 -7.43 -18.77
CA GLU A 107 -11.33 -8.44 -17.83
C GLU A 107 -10.43 -8.59 -16.58
N ASP A 108 -9.23 -8.00 -16.60
CA ASP A 108 -8.25 -8.08 -15.51
C ASP A 108 -8.35 -6.87 -14.58
N ASP A 109 -8.01 -7.06 -13.29
CA ASP A 109 -7.93 -5.94 -12.35
C ASP A 109 -6.68 -5.11 -12.65
N PRO A 110 -6.81 -3.81 -12.97
CA PRO A 110 -5.66 -2.97 -13.32
C PRO A 110 -4.79 -2.62 -12.10
N LEU A 111 -5.19 -3.01 -10.89
CA LEU A 111 -4.47 -2.78 -9.65
C LEU A 111 -4.15 -4.11 -8.94
N PRO A 112 -3.00 -4.24 -8.26
CA PRO A 112 -1.91 -3.26 -8.13
C PRO A 112 -1.17 -3.00 -9.45
N ILE A 113 -0.43 -1.91 -9.52
CA ILE A 113 0.37 -1.57 -10.72
C ILE A 113 1.62 -2.44 -10.73
N TYR A 114 1.75 -3.38 -11.67
CA TYR A 114 3.02 -4.08 -11.85
C TYR A 114 4.03 -3.13 -12.48
N GLY A 115 5.21 -3.01 -11.86
CA GLY A 115 6.31 -2.23 -12.39
C GLY A 115 6.97 -2.89 -13.60
N ASN A 116 7.93 -2.18 -14.19
CA ASN A 116 8.50 -2.54 -15.49
C ASN A 116 9.41 -3.77 -15.39
N ALA A 117 9.39 -4.61 -16.42
CA ALA A 117 10.39 -5.66 -16.60
C ALA A 117 11.82 -5.07 -16.58
N PRO A 118 12.83 -5.80 -16.06
CA PRO A 118 12.77 -7.19 -15.61
C PRO A 118 12.15 -7.32 -14.21
N TYR A 119 11.22 -8.27 -14.09
CA TYR A 119 10.59 -8.60 -12.83
C TYR A 119 11.57 -9.30 -11.87
N GLU A 120 11.46 -9.02 -10.58
CA GLU A 120 12.18 -9.74 -9.53
C GLU A 120 11.21 -10.57 -8.70
N TYR A 121 11.68 -11.70 -8.17
CA TYR A 121 10.85 -12.61 -7.40
C TYR A 121 11.03 -12.39 -5.90
N TYR A 122 9.95 -12.52 -5.15
CA TYR A 122 9.97 -12.67 -3.69
C TYR A 122 9.14 -13.91 -3.32
N GLY A 123 9.77 -14.89 -2.65
CA GLY A 123 9.17 -16.21 -2.50
C GLY A 123 8.85 -16.83 -3.86
N GLU A 124 7.56 -17.12 -4.11
CA GLU A 124 7.05 -17.67 -5.38
C GLU A 124 6.35 -16.61 -6.27
N ILE A 125 6.30 -15.35 -5.84
CA ILE A 125 5.55 -14.29 -6.53
C ILE A 125 6.52 -13.40 -7.32
N MET A 126 6.16 -13.12 -8.58
CA MET A 126 6.89 -12.22 -9.48
C MET A 126 6.40 -10.78 -9.25
N LEU A 127 7.27 -9.90 -8.74
CA LEU A 127 6.96 -8.48 -8.52
C LEU A 127 7.47 -7.58 -9.63
N GLY A 128 6.86 -6.39 -9.67
CA GLY A 128 7.15 -5.25 -10.53
C GLY A 128 8.54 -4.59 -10.45
N GLY A 129 9.54 -5.21 -9.82
CA GLY A 129 10.92 -4.70 -9.84
C GLY A 129 11.68 -4.81 -8.51
N LYS A 130 12.88 -4.21 -8.49
CA LYS A 130 13.84 -4.26 -7.36
C LYS A 130 13.35 -3.57 -6.10
N GLU A 131 12.64 -2.46 -6.27
CA GLU A 131 12.11 -1.63 -5.19
C GLU A 131 11.10 -2.42 -4.35
N TYR A 132 10.34 -3.25 -5.03
CA TYR A 132 9.35 -4.16 -4.47
C TYR A 132 10.00 -5.29 -3.66
N LEU A 133 11.06 -5.92 -4.19
CA LEU A 133 11.84 -6.90 -3.43
C LEU A 133 12.46 -6.27 -2.18
N ALA A 134 13.04 -5.07 -2.32
CA ALA A 134 13.65 -4.35 -1.19
C ALA A 134 12.63 -4.01 -0.10
N ALA A 135 11.43 -3.54 -0.48
CA ALA A 135 10.35 -3.25 0.45
C ALA A 135 9.86 -4.52 1.17
N TYR A 136 9.72 -5.63 0.46
CA TYR A 136 9.34 -6.91 1.05
C TYR A 136 10.40 -7.41 2.05
N GLN A 137 11.67 -7.36 1.70
CA GLN A 137 12.77 -7.77 2.59
C GLN A 137 12.79 -6.91 3.87
N ALA A 138 12.55 -5.60 3.75
CA ALA A 138 12.43 -4.72 4.91
C ALA A 138 11.23 -5.08 5.80
N ALA A 139 10.09 -5.42 5.19
CA ALA A 139 8.89 -5.90 5.89
C ALA A 139 9.15 -7.25 6.60
N GLU A 140 9.87 -8.17 5.98
CA GLU A 140 10.30 -9.43 6.60
C GLU A 140 11.19 -9.22 7.82
N VAL A 141 12.19 -8.33 7.70
CA VAL A 141 13.07 -7.98 8.84
C VAL A 141 12.21 -7.46 9.99
N LYS A 142 11.29 -6.54 9.72
CA LYS A 142 10.40 -5.99 10.75
C LYS A 142 9.51 -7.06 11.39
N CYS A 143 8.94 -7.94 10.59
CA CYS A 143 8.12 -9.06 11.07
C CYS A 143 8.92 -9.99 12.02
N ARG A 144 10.17 -10.28 11.68
CA ARG A 144 11.09 -11.09 12.52
C ARG A 144 11.51 -10.36 13.80
N GLU A 145 11.72 -9.05 13.75
CA GLU A 145 12.03 -8.25 14.94
C GLU A 145 10.88 -8.31 15.95
N LEU A 146 9.64 -8.16 15.49
CA LEU A 146 8.46 -8.18 16.36
C LEU A 146 8.25 -9.55 17.00
N SER A 147 8.38 -10.64 16.23
CA SER A 147 8.24 -12.00 16.78
C SER A 147 9.31 -12.36 17.82
N GLN A 148 10.52 -11.81 17.68
CA GLN A 148 11.59 -11.99 18.67
C GLN A 148 11.38 -11.17 19.94
N LEU A 149 10.76 -9.99 19.85
CA LEU A 149 10.43 -9.15 21.01
C LEU A 149 9.36 -9.80 21.89
N ASP A 150 8.34 -10.40 21.29
CA ASP A 150 7.27 -11.09 22.03
C ASP A 150 7.70 -12.45 22.62
N SER A 151 8.75 -13.05 22.08
CA SER A 151 9.30 -14.31 22.58
C SER A 151 10.20 -14.17 23.83
N ASN A 152 10.39 -12.94 24.35
CA ASN A 152 11.20 -12.62 25.53
C ASN A 152 10.33 -12.08 26.67
#